data_AF-A0A969KP28-F1
#
_entry.id   AF-A0A969KP28-F1
#
_cell.length_a   1.000
_cell.length_b   1.000
_cell.length_c   1.000
_cell.angle_alpha   90.00
_cell.angle_beta   90.00
_cell.angle_gamma   90.00
#
_symmetry.space_group_name_H-M   'P 1'
#
loop_
_entity.id
_entity.type
_entity.pdbx_description
1 polymer ?
#
loop_
_entity_poly.entity_id
_entity_poly.type
_entity_poly.pdbx_seq_one_letter_code
_entity_poly.pdbx_strand_id
1 'polypeptide(L)'
;MELTRGWRLAWLIGALGLYLLLAGFQLGLPGLHYDEAKEAGVNALELLHQSPMTAFRDTTISFLGRRFPLMVQDYIGALNVYLAIPLLALTGVGVPNLRMLSLLTGLVTLVMVERAVSAWIAYDAALEVNPQTEEKDPSVHLFWPH
;
A
#
# COMPACT_ATOMS: atom_id res chain seq x y z
N MET A 1 -9.96 4.10 -30.14
CA MET A 1 -9.47 3.45 -28.91
C MET A 1 -8.26 4.16 -28.28
N GLU A 2 -7.29 4.67 -29.05
CA GLU A 2 -6.11 5.37 -28.50
C GLU A 2 -6.45 6.68 -27.75
N LEU A 3 -7.38 7.48 -28.27
CA LEU A 3 -7.71 8.81 -27.72
C LEU A 3 -8.33 8.73 -26.31
N THR A 4 -9.18 7.74 -26.06
CA THR A 4 -9.83 7.52 -24.76
C THR A 4 -8.85 6.98 -23.72
N ARG A 5 -7.87 6.17 -24.14
CA ARG A 5 -6.78 5.70 -23.28
C ARG A 5 -5.85 6.84 -22.87
N GLY A 6 -5.46 7.68 -23.82
CA GLY A 6 -4.60 8.84 -23.56
C GLY A 6 -5.25 9.83 -22.59
N TRP A 7 -6.55 10.11 -22.76
CA TRP A 7 -7.29 10.99 -21.86
C TRP A 7 -7.38 10.44 -20.43
N ARG A 8 -7.68 9.15 -20.27
CA ARG A 8 -7.71 8.50 -18.95
C ARG A 8 -6.36 8.55 -18.24
N LEU A 9 -5.28 8.31 -18.98
CA LEU A 9 -3.92 8.41 -18.43
C LEU A 9 -3.59 9.84 -18.03
N ALA A 10 -3.90 10.83 -18.86
CA ALA A 10 -3.70 12.24 -18.53
C ALA A 10 -4.47 12.65 -17.27
N TRP A 11 -5.73 12.20 -17.14
CA TRP A 11 -6.54 12.42 -15.95
C TRP A 11 -5.93 11.77 -14.71
N LEU A 12 -5.51 10.50 -14.80
CA LEU A 12 -4.88 9.79 -13.69
C LEU A 12 -3.59 10.49 -13.25
N ILE A 13 -2.73 10.87 -14.20
CA ILE A 13 -1.50 11.62 -13.94
C ILE A 13 -1.82 12.96 -13.27
N GLY A 14 -2.84 13.68 -13.75
CA GLY A 14 -3.29 14.93 -13.15
C GLY A 14 -3.77 14.75 -11.70
N ALA A 15 -4.57 13.72 -11.43
CA ALA A 15 -5.06 13.41 -10.08
C ALA A 15 -3.92 12.99 -9.13
N LEU A 16 -3.00 12.15 -9.59
CA LEU A 16 -1.83 11.73 -8.80
C LEU A 16 -0.89 12.92 -8.55
N GLY A 17 -0.67 13.78 -9.56
CA GLY A 17 0.11 15.00 -9.42
C GLY A 17 -0.50 15.98 -8.42
N LEU A 18 -1.83 16.14 -8.45
CA LEU A 18 -2.55 16.96 -7.48
C LEU A 18 -2.44 16.37 -6.06
N TYR A 19 -2.59 15.05 -5.91
CA TYR A 19 -2.38 14.37 -4.64
C TYR A 19 -0.97 14.62 -4.09
N LEU A 20 0.07 14.42 -4.92
CA LEU A 20 1.45 14.63 -4.52
C LEU A 20 1.73 16.09 -4.14
N LEU A 21 1.16 17.05 -4.87
CA LEU A 21 1.27 18.47 -4.55
C LEU A 21 0.64 18.77 -3.20
N LEU A 22 -0.61 18.36 -2.98
CA LEU A 22 -1.33 18.68 -1.75
C LEU A 22 -0.76 17.94 -0.53
N ALA A 23 -0.49 16.64 -0.66
CA ALA A 23 0.07 15.83 0.41
C ALA A 23 1.54 16.16 0.68
N GLY A 24 2.27 16.60 -0.33
CA GLY A 24 3.70 16.92 -0.26
C GLY A 24 4.02 18.36 0.14
N PHE A 25 3.07 19.29 0.02
CA PHE A 25 3.32 20.73 0.15
C PHE A 25 4.03 21.13 1.46
N GLN A 26 3.75 20.41 2.56
CA GLN A 26 4.27 20.77 3.86
C GLN A 26 4.72 19.56 4.69
N LEU A 27 5.41 18.60 4.05
CA LEU A 27 5.92 17.40 4.72
C LEU A 27 6.81 17.67 5.94
N GLY A 28 7.46 18.83 6.02
CA GLY A 28 8.35 19.16 7.15
C GLY A 28 7.67 19.76 8.39
N LEU A 29 6.37 20.08 8.33
CA LEU A 29 5.69 20.79 9.43
C LEU A 29 4.37 20.11 9.84
N PRO A 30 3.93 20.31 11.10
CA PRO A 30 4.78 20.67 12.24
C PRO A 30 5.85 19.58 12.46
N GLY A 31 6.74 19.77 13.46
CA GLY A 31 7.83 18.84 13.76
C GLY A 31 7.38 17.38 13.97
N LEU A 32 8.34 16.49 14.28
CA LEU A 32 8.06 15.06 14.42
C LEU A 32 6.92 14.79 15.40
N HIS A 33 5.85 14.14 14.93
CA HIS A 33 4.75 13.75 15.81
C HIS A 33 5.13 12.52 16.63
N TYR A 34 4.45 12.35 17.77
CA TYR A 34 4.76 11.29 18.72
C TYR A 34 4.51 9.89 18.13
N ASP A 35 3.42 9.72 17.38
CA ASP A 35 3.10 8.50 16.65
C ASP A 35 4.14 8.21 15.55
N GLU A 36 4.54 9.21 14.77
CA GLU A 36 5.58 9.07 13.74
C GLU A 36 6.92 8.60 14.36
N ALA A 37 7.30 9.20 15.48
CA ALA A 37 8.51 8.82 16.22
C ALA A 37 8.42 7.39 16.75
N LYS A 38 7.29 7.06 17.39
CA LYS A 38 7.10 5.78 18.06
C LYS A 38 6.98 4.65 17.04
N GLU A 39 6.14 4.80 16.02
CA GLU A 39 5.76 3.74 15.07
C GLU A 39 6.84 3.38 14.07
N ALA A 40 7.67 4.34 13.68
CA ALA A 40 8.71 4.11 12.66
C ALA A 40 10.04 4.79 12.99
N GLY A 41 10.02 6.06 13.44
CA GLY A 41 11.23 6.89 13.55
C GLY A 41 12.33 6.31 14.45
N VAL A 42 12.03 6.05 15.73
CA VAL A 42 13.05 5.66 16.73
C VAL A 42 13.65 4.29 16.42
N ASN A 43 12.81 3.27 16.21
CA ASN A 43 13.28 1.92 15.93
C ASN A 43 14.04 1.82 14.60
N ALA A 44 13.65 2.60 13.58
CA ALA A 44 14.36 2.60 12.30
C ALA A 44 15.75 3.25 12.45
N LEU A 45 15.84 4.32 13.22
CA LEU A 45 17.12 4.99 13.53
C LEU A 45 18.06 4.10 14.33
N GLU A 46 17.54 3.41 15.35
CA GLU A 46 18.32 2.48 16.15
C GLU A 46 18.87 1.32 15.29
N LEU A 47 18.07 0.83 14.35
CA LEU A 47 18.51 -0.18 13.37
C LEU A 47 19.59 0.33 12.44
N LEU A 48 19.42 1.55 11.90
CA LEU A 48 20.38 2.16 10.99
C LEU A 48 21.72 2.45 11.67
N HIS A 49 21.69 2.95 12.91
CA HIS A 49 22.88 3.31 13.69
C HIS A 49 23.41 2.18 14.57
N GLN A 50 22.84 0.97 14.49
CA GLN A 50 23.21 -0.18 15.33
C GLN A 50 23.20 0.14 16.83
N SER A 51 22.32 1.04 17.25
CA SER A 51 22.17 1.44 18.64
C SER A 51 21.38 0.39 19.43
N PRO A 52 21.44 0.39 20.78
CA PRO A 52 20.63 -0.49 21.60
C PRO A 52 19.14 -0.26 21.29
N MET A 53 18.42 -1.34 20.96
CA MET A 53 17.03 -1.25 20.59
C MET A 53 16.11 -0.98 21.79
N THR A 54 15.23 -0.01 21.65
CA THR A 54 14.13 0.26 22.57
C THR A 54 12.83 -0.41 22.09
N ALA A 55 12.83 -1.74 22.11
CA ALA A 55 11.67 -2.51 21.69
C ALA A 55 10.53 -2.44 22.72
N PHE A 56 9.29 -2.37 22.21
CA PHE A 56 8.10 -2.38 23.06
C PHE A 56 8.01 -3.71 23.83
N ARG A 57 8.06 -3.63 25.17
CA ARG A 57 8.06 -4.78 26.10
C ARG A 57 9.13 -5.84 25.79
N ASP A 58 10.28 -5.41 25.28
CA ASP A 58 11.37 -6.31 24.85
C ASP A 58 10.95 -7.36 23.81
N THR A 59 9.86 -7.10 23.08
CA THR A 59 9.32 -8.02 22.05
C THR A 59 10.17 -7.96 20.79
N THR A 60 11.30 -8.67 20.85
CA THR A 60 12.29 -8.74 19.77
C THR A 60 12.55 -10.16 19.34
N ILE A 61 12.92 -10.32 18.07
CA ILE A 61 13.55 -11.53 17.57
C ILE A 61 15.03 -11.27 17.36
N SER A 62 15.88 -12.17 17.87
CA SER A 62 17.32 -12.12 17.64
C SER A 62 17.64 -12.88 16.36
N PHE A 63 18.17 -12.19 15.36
CA PHE A 63 18.59 -12.78 14.09
C PHE A 63 19.96 -12.24 13.68
N LEU A 64 20.90 -13.12 13.32
CA LEU A 64 22.28 -12.75 12.96
C LEU A 64 22.98 -11.86 14.03
N GLY A 65 22.73 -12.11 15.32
CA GLY A 65 23.31 -11.32 16.42
C GLY A 65 22.74 -9.91 16.56
N ARG A 66 21.70 -9.56 15.78
CA ARG A 66 20.96 -8.29 15.88
C ARG A 66 19.57 -8.56 16.43
N ARG A 67 19.07 -7.63 17.24
CA ARG A 67 17.67 -7.63 17.68
C ARG A 67 16.83 -6.94 16.62
N PHE A 68 15.62 -7.43 16.42
CA PHE A 68 14.64 -6.90 15.47
C PHE A 68 13.29 -6.78 16.17
N PRO A 69 12.64 -5.59 16.17
CA PRO A 69 11.37 -5.41 16.85
C PRO A 69 10.28 -6.16 16.10
N LEU A 70 9.45 -6.91 16.82
CA LEU A 70 8.26 -7.51 16.22
C LEU A 70 7.07 -6.54 16.29
N MET A 71 6.99 -5.81 17.39
CA MET A 71 5.90 -4.90 17.70
C MET A 71 6.44 -3.56 18.17
N VAL A 72 5.66 -2.52 17.90
CA VAL A 72 5.94 -1.15 18.28
C VAL A 72 4.94 -0.67 19.33
N GLN A 73 3.72 -1.21 19.29
CA GLN A 73 2.68 -1.06 20.30
C GLN A 73 1.91 -2.38 20.44
N ASP A 74 1.03 -2.50 21.42
CA ASP A 74 0.25 -3.73 21.73
C ASP A 74 -0.48 -4.33 20.50
N TYR A 75 -0.81 -3.51 19.51
CA TYR A 75 -1.55 -3.93 18.31
C TYR A 75 -0.90 -3.48 16.99
N ILE A 76 0.31 -2.92 17.05
CA ILE A 76 0.99 -2.36 15.88
C ILE A 76 2.32 -3.07 15.70
N GLY A 77 2.42 -3.81 14.59
CA GLY A 77 3.64 -4.49 14.18
C GLY A 77 4.72 -3.54 13.67
N ALA A 78 5.95 -4.00 13.61
CA ALA A 78 7.10 -3.20 13.15
C ALA A 78 7.22 -3.07 11.62
N LEU A 79 6.15 -3.36 10.85
CA LEU A 79 6.20 -3.31 9.38
C LEU A 79 6.64 -1.94 8.87
N ASN A 80 6.07 -0.86 9.41
CA ASN A 80 6.44 0.50 9.01
C ASN A 80 7.91 0.82 9.33
N VAL A 81 8.45 0.30 10.43
CA VAL A 81 9.88 0.41 10.76
C VAL A 81 10.73 -0.20 9.64
N TYR A 82 10.41 -1.42 9.21
CA TYR A 82 11.16 -2.11 8.17
C TYR A 82 11.07 -1.42 6.80
N LEU A 83 9.89 -0.88 6.46
CA LEU A 83 9.71 -0.13 5.22
C LEU A 83 10.42 1.24 5.26
N ALA A 84 10.52 1.87 6.43
CA ALA A 84 11.20 3.15 6.60
C ALA A 84 12.72 3.04 6.48
N ILE A 85 13.34 1.93 6.91
CA ILE A 85 14.80 1.73 6.87
C ILE A 85 15.41 1.99 5.48
N PRO A 86 15.00 1.32 4.38
CA PRO A 86 15.59 1.56 3.08
C PRO A 86 15.35 3.00 2.61
N LEU A 87 14.17 3.55 2.88
CA LEU A 87 13.84 4.91 2.46
C LEU A 87 14.73 5.95 3.17
N LEU A 88 14.89 5.84 4.49
CA LEU A 88 15.75 6.71 5.28
C LEU A 88 17.24 6.47 4.98
N ALA A 89 17.65 5.24 4.67
CA ALA A 89 19.02 4.94 4.25
C ALA A 89 19.39 5.63 2.93
N LEU A 90 18.45 5.73 1.98
CA LEU A 90 18.68 6.39 0.69
C LEU A 90 18.51 7.92 0.75
N THR A 91 17.50 8.42 1.45
CA THR A 91 17.12 9.85 1.44
C THR A 91 17.71 10.64 2.61
N GLY A 92 18.26 9.95 3.61
CA GLY A 92 18.77 10.54 4.84
C GLY A 92 17.73 10.56 5.97
N VAL A 93 18.20 10.86 7.18
CA VAL A 93 17.36 10.95 8.37
C VAL A 93 16.67 12.31 8.42
N GLY A 94 15.34 12.30 8.39
CA GLY A 94 14.54 13.52 8.54
C GLY A 94 13.04 13.26 8.60
N VAL A 95 12.30 14.19 9.19
CA VAL A 95 10.83 14.14 9.26
C VAL A 95 10.18 14.05 7.87
N PRO A 96 10.59 14.85 6.86
CA PRO A 96 10.00 14.76 5.53
C PRO A 96 10.19 13.37 4.90
N ASN A 97 11.36 12.76 5.12
CA ASN A 97 11.71 11.46 4.56
C ASN A 97 10.96 10.32 5.22
N LEU A 98 10.67 10.43 6.52
CA LEU A 98 9.81 9.48 7.22
C LEU A 98 8.39 9.50 6.66
N ARG A 99 7.85 10.71 6.42
CA ARG A 99 6.51 10.90 5.85
C ARG A 99 6.42 10.56 4.37
N MET A 100 7.55 10.54 3.66
CA MET A 100 7.61 10.08 2.28
C MET A 100 7.15 8.62 2.17
N LEU A 101 7.35 7.78 3.20
CA LEU A 101 6.79 6.43 3.23
C LEU A 101 5.26 6.47 3.14
N SER A 102 4.61 7.24 4.01
CA SER A 102 3.14 7.40 4.02
C SER A 102 2.60 8.01 2.72
N LEU A 103 3.34 8.96 2.15
CA LEU A 103 2.96 9.60 0.89
C LEU A 103 3.04 8.62 -0.29
N LEU A 104 4.10 7.81 -0.35
CA LEU A 104 4.29 6.78 -1.37
C LEU A 104 3.29 5.62 -1.21
N THR A 105 3.01 5.18 0.02
CA THR A 105 2.00 4.14 0.24
C THR A 105 0.61 4.64 -0.17
N GLY A 106 0.25 5.89 0.13
CA GLY A 106 -0.99 6.49 -0.35
C GLY A 106 -1.05 6.60 -1.89
N LEU A 107 0.07 6.94 -2.54
CA LEU A 107 0.16 6.96 -4.00
C LEU A 107 -0.09 5.58 -4.61
N VAL A 108 0.57 4.55 -4.08
CA VAL A 108 0.39 3.16 -4.52
C VAL A 108 -1.06 2.70 -4.32
N THR A 109 -1.65 3.03 -3.17
CA THR A 109 -3.06 2.72 -2.88
C THR A 109 -4.00 3.34 -3.90
N LEU A 110 -3.83 4.62 -4.24
CA LEU A 110 -4.68 5.28 -5.24
C LEU A 110 -4.61 4.58 -6.61
N VAL A 111 -3.40 4.19 -7.04
CA VAL A 111 -3.21 3.44 -8.29
C VAL A 111 -3.88 2.06 -8.20
N MET A 112 -3.71 1.34 -7.09
CA MET A 112 -4.31 0.03 -6.89
C MET A 112 -5.84 0.10 -6.86
N VAL A 113 -6.42 1.11 -6.22
CA VAL A 113 -7.86 1.34 -6.18
C VAL A 113 -8.40 1.60 -7.58
N GLU A 114 -7.73 2.46 -8.37
CA GLU A 114 -8.15 2.69 -9.76
C GLU A 114 -8.12 1.40 -10.57
N ARG A 115 -7.06 0.58 -10.43
CA ARG A 115 -6.97 -0.72 -11.10
C ARG A 115 -8.07 -1.68 -10.67
N ALA A 116 -8.36 -1.76 -9.37
CA ALA A 116 -9.37 -2.63 -8.82
C ALA A 116 -10.78 -2.27 -9.33
N VAL A 117 -11.12 -0.97 -9.31
CA VAL A 117 -12.41 -0.48 -9.82
C VAL A 117 -12.52 -0.71 -11.34
N SER A 118 -11.46 -0.40 -12.09
CA SER A 118 -11.42 -0.65 -13.54
C SER A 118 -11.59 -2.14 -13.87
N ALA A 119 -10.95 -3.03 -13.10
CA ALA A 119 -11.10 -4.47 -13.26
C ALA A 119 -12.52 -4.96 -12.90
N TRP A 120 -13.11 -4.42 -11.84
CA TRP A 120 -14.49 -4.74 -11.44
C TRP A 120 -15.50 -4.36 -12.53
N ILE A 121 -15.40 -3.15 -13.07
CA ILE A 121 -16.30 -2.68 -14.14
C ILE A 121 -16.15 -3.56 -15.39
N ALA A 122 -14.92 -3.94 -15.73
CA ALA A 122 -14.68 -4.82 -16.87
C ALA A 122 -15.25 -6.23 -16.67
N TYR A 123 -15.19 -6.74 -15.43
CA TYR A 123 -15.78 -8.02 -15.05
C TYR A 123 -17.31 -7.98 -15.16
N ASP A 124 -17.96 -6.94 -14.62
CA ASP A 124 -19.41 -6.74 -14.66
C ASP A 124 -19.94 -6.64 -16.11
N ALA A 125 -19.29 -5.83 -16.95
CA ALA A 125 -19.64 -5.72 -18.36
C ALA A 125 -19.47 -7.04 -19.13
N ALA A 126 -18.52 -7.90 -18.75
CA ALA A 126 -18.35 -9.21 -19.37
C ALA A 126 -19.49 -10.18 -19.01
N LEU A 127 -20.10 -10.03 -17.83
CA LEU A 127 -21.27 -10.81 -17.43
C LEU A 127 -22.53 -10.36 -18.17
N GLU A 128 -22.74 -9.05 -18.34
CA GLU A 128 -23.88 -8.50 -19.08
C GLU A 128 -23.87 -8.87 -20.57
N VAL A 129 -22.69 -8.99 -21.18
CA VAL A 129 -22.53 -9.37 -22.60
C VAL A 129 -22.72 -10.88 -22.83
N ASN A 130 -22.70 -11.70 -21.78
CA ASN A 130 -22.92 -13.14 -21.88
C ASN A 130 -24.24 -13.64 -21.23
N PRO A 131 -25.43 -13.21 -21.70
CA PRO A 131 -26.71 -13.76 -21.23
C PRO A 131 -27.13 -15.06 -21.96
N GLN A 132 -26.31 -15.63 -22.85
CA GLN A 132 -26.72 -16.67 -23.80
C GLN A 132 -25.99 -18.03 -23.68
N THR A 133 -25.02 -18.20 -22.76
CA THR A 133 -24.48 -19.55 -22.45
C THR A 133 -25.30 -20.33 -21.41
N GLU A 134 -26.41 -19.78 -20.92
CA GLU A 134 -27.32 -20.46 -19.99
C GLU A 134 -28.69 -20.78 -20.63
N GLU A 135 -28.78 -20.78 -21.96
CA GLU A 135 -29.96 -21.28 -22.67
C GLU A 135 -29.83 -22.79 -22.93
N LYS A 136 -30.37 -23.56 -21.99
CA LYS A 136 -30.95 -24.90 -22.13
C LYS A 136 -30.39 -25.77 -23.26
N ASP A 137 -29.56 -26.75 -22.90
CA ASP A 137 -29.49 -28.00 -23.66
C ASP A 137 -30.84 -28.75 -23.51
N PRO A 138 -31.69 -28.85 -24.55
CA PRO A 138 -32.96 -29.56 -24.47
C PRO A 138 -32.77 -31.08 -24.55
N SER A 139 -31.54 -31.58 -24.76
CA SER A 139 -31.29 -33.00 -25.05
C SER A 139 -31.25 -33.91 -23.82
N VAL A 140 -31.35 -33.36 -22.60
CA VAL A 140 -31.36 -34.15 -21.35
C VAL A 140 -32.74 -34.73 -21.00
N HIS A 141 -33.79 -34.43 -21.78
CA HIS A 141 -35.14 -35.00 -21.58
C HIS A 141 -35.49 -36.19 -22.49
N LEU A 142 -34.50 -36.96 -22.98
CA LEU A 142 -34.76 -38.14 -23.81
C LEU A 142 -34.11 -39.43 -23.29
N PHE A 143 -34.21 -39.71 -21.99
CA PHE A 143 -33.89 -41.04 -21.47
C PHE A 143 -34.82 -41.43 -20.31
N TRP A 144 -35.98 -41.99 -20.66
CA TRP A 144 -36.72 -42.89 -19.77
C TRP A 144 -37.37 -44.02 -20.60
N PRO A 145 -36.90 -45.27 -20.49
CA PRO A 145 -37.61 -46.42 -21.04
C PRO A 145 -38.63 -46.94 -20.01
N HIS A 146 -39.82 -47.30 -20.49
CA HIS A 146 -40.73 -48.23 -19.80
C HIS A 146 -40.19 -49.66 -19.90
#